data_AF-A0ABD1PH21-F1
#
_entry.id   AF-A0ABD1PH21-F1
#
_cell.length_a   1.000
_cell.length_b   1.000
_cell.length_c   1.000
_cell.angle_alpha   90.00
_cell.angle_beta   90.00
_cell.angle_gamma   90.00
#
_symmetry.space_group_name_H-M   'P 1'
#
loop_
_entity.id
_entity.type
_entity.pdbx_description
1 polymer ?
#
loop_
_entity_poly.entity_id
_entity_poly.type
_entity_poly.pdbx_seq_one_letter_code
_entity_poly.pdbx_strand_id
1 'polypeptide(L)'
;MAILENIPTLKFLSLNLNVFMGNEMSCSRQGFPQLRTLELREIPGLEKWRVEEGAMSHLLCLKNGGRRKLEMIPDGLKFVTTIQTLQISDMPKDFVHQLEYR
;
A
#
# COMPACT_ATOMS: atom_id res chain seq x y z
N MET A 1 9.68 -3.04 4.01
CA MET A 1 9.88 -2.47 2.65
C MET A 1 11.30 -1.94 2.39
N ALA A 2 12.12 -1.71 3.42
CA ALA A 2 13.39 -0.99 3.35
C ALA A 2 14.34 -1.33 2.17
N ILE A 3 14.44 -2.60 1.74
CA ILE A 3 15.28 -2.95 0.59
C ILE A 3 14.55 -2.69 -0.73
N LEU A 4 13.28 -3.10 -0.81
CA LEU A 4 12.47 -3.04 -2.04
C LEU A 4 12.21 -1.59 -2.48
N GLU A 5 12.02 -0.68 -1.54
CA GLU A 5 11.72 0.74 -1.83
C GLU A 5 12.87 1.47 -2.50
N ASN A 6 14.10 0.97 -2.33
CA ASN A 6 15.31 1.55 -2.90
C ASN A 6 15.63 1.05 -4.32
N ILE A 7 14.81 0.13 -4.87
CA ILE A 7 15.02 -0.37 -6.23
C ILE A 7 14.45 0.65 -7.23
N PRO A 8 15.30 1.42 -7.95
CA PRO A 8 14.83 2.58 -8.72
C PRO A 8 14.03 2.19 -9.96
N THR A 9 14.18 0.95 -10.45
CA THR A 9 13.51 0.44 -11.65
C THR A 9 12.27 -0.39 -11.35
N LEU A 10 11.94 -0.59 -10.06
CA LEU A 10 10.83 -1.46 -9.67
C LEU A 10 9.50 -0.79 -10.03
N LYS A 11 8.81 -1.37 -11.03
CA LYS A 11 7.52 -0.87 -11.51
C LYS A 11 6.33 -1.67 -10.98
N PHE A 12 6.55 -2.94 -10.64
CA PHE A 12 5.53 -3.85 -10.15
C PHE A 12 6.06 -4.56 -8.91
N LEU A 13 5.29 -4.52 -7.83
CA LEU A 13 5.57 -5.25 -6.61
C LEU A 13 4.30 -6.00 -6.18
N SER A 14 4.41 -7.32 -6.05
CA SER A 14 3.36 -8.17 -5.46
C SER A 14 3.90 -8.83 -4.21
N LEU A 15 3.28 -8.54 -3.07
CA LEU A 15 3.54 -9.20 -1.78
C LEU A 15 2.36 -10.12 -1.48
N ASN A 16 2.63 -11.42 -1.43
CA ASN A 16 1.62 -12.46 -1.21
C ASN A 16 1.87 -13.22 0.11
N LEU A 17 1.00 -14.20 0.40
CA LEU A 17 1.01 -15.05 1.59
C LEU A 17 2.42 -15.56 1.97
N ASN A 18 2.76 -15.54 3.26
CA ASN A 18 4.04 -15.93 3.87
C ASN A 18 5.27 -15.06 3.55
N VAL A 19 5.17 -14.01 2.73
CA VAL A 19 6.33 -13.15 2.41
C VAL A 19 6.64 -12.15 3.55
N PHE A 20 5.67 -11.92 4.44
CA PHE A 20 5.79 -10.95 5.51
C PHE A 20 5.29 -11.54 6.83
N MET A 21 6.21 -11.69 7.79
CA MET A 21 5.91 -12.14 9.16
C MET A 21 5.76 -10.99 10.17
N GLY A 22 5.97 -9.75 9.74
CA GLY A 22 5.78 -8.57 10.60
C GLY A 22 4.31 -8.15 10.68
N ASN A 23 4.06 -7.13 11.50
CA ASN A 23 2.75 -6.50 11.62
C ASN A 23 2.68 -5.05 11.12
N GLU A 24 3.82 -4.40 10.89
CA GLU A 24 3.90 -3.04 10.36
C GLU A 24 4.74 -2.95 9.09
N MET A 25 4.20 -2.33 8.06
CA MET A 25 4.97 -1.90 6.88
C MET A 25 5.05 -0.38 6.84
N SER A 26 6.21 0.14 6.45
CA SER A 26 6.41 1.56 6.15
C SER A 26 6.91 1.73 4.71
N CYS A 27 6.60 2.85 4.08
CA CYS A 27 7.22 3.31 2.84
C CYS A 27 7.78 4.71 3.09
N SER A 28 9.09 4.86 2.93
CA SER A 28 9.78 6.12 3.21
C SER A 28 9.55 7.17 2.13
N ARG A 29 9.76 8.44 2.47
CA ARG A 29 9.77 9.56 1.52
C ARG A 29 10.73 9.24 0.38
N GLN A 30 10.28 9.45 -0.87
CA GLN A 30 10.99 9.08 -2.11
C GLN A 30 11.21 7.58 -2.33
N GLY A 31 10.79 6.71 -1.41
CA GLY A 31 10.76 5.28 -1.62
C GLY A 31 9.85 4.91 -2.79
N PHE A 32 10.23 3.88 -3.54
CA PHE A 32 9.51 3.39 -4.71
C PHE A 32 9.33 4.45 -5.82
N PRO A 33 10.41 5.06 -6.32
CA PRO A 33 10.32 6.22 -7.22
C PRO A 33 9.68 5.92 -8.59
N GLN A 34 9.62 4.65 -9.02
CA GLN A 34 9.04 4.23 -10.30
C GLN A 34 7.93 3.19 -10.17
N LEU A 35 7.48 2.89 -8.94
CA LEU A 35 6.48 1.86 -8.71
C LEU A 35 5.13 2.32 -9.25
N ARG A 36 4.56 1.51 -10.14
CA ARG A 36 3.26 1.76 -10.79
C ARG A 36 2.16 0.86 -10.26
N THR A 37 2.50 -0.35 -9.86
CA THR A 37 1.53 -1.30 -9.32
C THR A 37 2.06 -1.90 -8.03
N LEU A 38 1.25 -1.80 -6.97
CA LEU A 38 1.44 -2.47 -5.70
C LEU A 38 0.27 -3.41 -5.47
N GLU A 39 0.58 -4.70 -5.36
CA GLU A 39 -0.38 -5.72 -4.96
C GLU A 39 0.00 -6.26 -3.58
N LEU A 40 -0.91 -6.15 -2.64
CA LEU A 40 -0.80 -6.76 -1.32
C LEU A 40 -1.90 -7.82 -1.25
N ARG A 41 -1.56 -9.10 -1.14
CA ARG A 41 -2.54 -10.18 -1.07
C ARG A 41 -2.27 -11.08 0.14
N GLU A 42 -3.32 -11.38 0.89
CA GLU A 42 -3.28 -12.40 1.95
C GLU A 42 -2.11 -12.24 2.94
N ILE A 43 -2.00 -11.04 3.53
CA ILE A 43 -0.96 -10.72 4.53
C ILE A 43 -1.62 -10.64 5.92
N PRO A 44 -1.96 -11.78 6.57
CA PRO A 44 -2.82 -11.82 7.75
C PRO A 44 -2.22 -11.13 8.98
N GLY A 45 -0.88 -11.01 9.04
CA GLY A 45 -0.19 -10.32 10.13
C GLY A 45 -0.16 -8.81 9.99
N LEU A 46 -0.45 -8.24 8.82
CA LEU A 46 -0.34 -6.81 8.59
C LEU A 46 -1.50 -6.05 9.27
N GLU A 47 -1.16 -5.31 10.31
CA GLU A 47 -2.06 -4.49 11.12
C GLU A 47 -1.89 -3.01 10.80
N LYS A 48 -0.65 -2.57 10.57
CA LYS A 48 -0.31 -1.16 10.33
C LYS A 48 0.42 -0.98 9.01
N TRP A 49 0.03 0.04 8.26
CA TRP A 49 0.74 0.46 7.06
C TRP A 49 0.92 1.97 7.07
N ARG A 50 2.18 2.41 7.11
CA ARG A 50 2.58 3.82 7.08
C ARG A 50 3.13 4.17 5.71
N VAL A 51 2.66 5.27 5.15
CA VAL A 51 3.18 5.82 3.90
C VAL A 51 3.60 7.25 4.20
N GLU A 52 4.87 7.58 3.95
CA GLU A 52 5.33 8.97 4.09
C GLU A 52 4.98 9.79 2.86
N GLU A 53 4.88 11.11 3.03
CA GLU A 53 4.63 12.04 1.92
C GLU A 53 5.74 11.92 0.86
N GLY A 54 5.33 11.73 -0.40
CA GLY A 54 6.25 11.55 -1.53
C GLY A 54 6.77 10.13 -1.71
N ALA A 55 6.34 9.16 -0.90
CA ALA A 55 6.51 7.74 -1.21
C ALA A 55 5.62 7.34 -2.40
N MET A 56 6.08 6.39 -3.22
CA MET A 56 5.29 5.79 -4.32
C MET A 56 4.63 6.84 -5.24
N SER A 57 5.34 7.91 -5.58
CA SER A 57 4.78 9.08 -6.29
C SER A 57 4.18 8.77 -7.67
N HIS A 58 4.51 7.64 -8.27
CA HIS A 58 4.01 7.20 -9.58
C HIS A 58 3.03 6.01 -9.52
N LEU A 59 2.51 5.69 -8.33
CA LEU A 59 1.61 4.55 -8.16
C LEU A 59 0.29 4.78 -8.89
N LEU A 60 -0.01 3.90 -9.85
CA LEU A 60 -1.23 3.96 -10.65
C LEU A 60 -2.28 2.97 -10.15
N CYS A 61 -1.84 1.80 -9.69
CA CYS A 61 -2.71 0.70 -9.29
C CYS A 61 -2.33 0.18 -7.90
N LEU A 62 -3.28 0.25 -6.97
CA LEU A 62 -3.18 -0.41 -5.68
C LEU A 62 -4.23 -1.51 -5.61
N LYS A 63 -3.78 -2.77 -5.49
CA LYS A 63 -4.65 -3.92 -5.24
C LYS A 63 -4.40 -4.47 -3.86
N ASN A 64 -5.48 -4.60 -3.13
CA ASN A 64 -5.51 -5.11 -1.78
C ASN A 64 -6.68 -6.11 -1.72
N GLY A 65 -6.44 -7.42 -1.65
CA GLY A 65 -7.46 -8.41 -1.30
C GLY A 65 -7.00 -9.53 -0.37
N GLY A 66 -7.94 -10.26 0.23
CA GLY A 66 -7.68 -11.39 1.13
C GLY A 66 -7.64 -11.01 2.61
N ARG A 67 -7.53 -12.03 3.48
CA ARG A 67 -7.58 -11.88 4.94
C ARG A 67 -6.45 -10.98 5.45
N ARG A 68 -6.79 -9.76 5.86
CA ARG A 68 -5.92 -8.81 6.54
C ARG A 68 -6.55 -8.34 7.84
N LYS A 69 -5.69 -7.92 8.77
CA LYS A 69 -6.08 -7.22 10.00
C LYS A 69 -5.76 -5.73 9.93
N LEU A 70 -5.60 -5.18 8.71
CA LEU A 70 -5.20 -3.80 8.53
C LEU A 70 -6.25 -2.90 9.18
N GLU A 71 -5.85 -2.17 10.22
CA GLU A 71 -6.76 -1.43 11.08
C GLU A 71 -7.25 -0.13 10.45
N MET A 72 -6.46 0.46 9.54
CA MET A 72 -6.76 1.71 8.85
C MET A 72 -6.04 1.80 7.50
N ILE A 73 -6.57 2.62 6.58
CA ILE A 73 -5.83 3.04 5.38
C ILE A 73 -4.67 3.94 5.84
N PRO A 74 -3.45 3.81 5.26
CA PRO A 74 -2.39 4.78 5.53
C PRO A 74 -2.86 6.18 5.18
N ASP A 75 -2.84 7.09 6.15
CA ASP A 75 -3.08 8.53 5.89
C ASP A 75 -2.22 9.05 4.75
N GLY A 76 -1.00 8.52 4.62
CA GLY A 76 -0.07 8.90 3.56
C GLY A 76 -0.54 8.59 2.15
N LEU A 77 -1.48 7.66 1.95
CA LEU A 77 -2.04 7.41 0.62
C LEU A 77 -2.76 8.64 0.07
N LYS A 78 -3.28 9.55 0.92
CA LYS A 78 -3.90 10.81 0.48
C LYS A 78 -2.95 11.71 -0.32
N PHE A 79 -1.64 11.57 -0.09
CA PHE A 79 -0.60 12.30 -0.82
C PHE A 79 -0.24 11.65 -2.16
N VAL A 80 -0.70 10.43 -2.42
CA VAL A 80 -0.50 9.72 -3.68
C VAL A 80 -1.64 10.11 -4.64
N THR A 81 -1.43 11.21 -5.36
CA THR A 81 -2.41 11.80 -6.29
C THR A 81 -2.44 11.14 -7.66
N THR A 82 -1.50 10.24 -7.95
CA THR A 82 -1.35 9.58 -9.26
C THR A 82 -2.17 8.29 -9.40
N ILE A 83 -2.84 7.84 -8.34
CA ILE A 83 -3.61 6.59 -8.35
C ILE A 83 -4.79 6.73 -9.33
N GLN A 84 -4.81 5.85 -10.34
CA GLN A 84 -5.91 5.74 -11.32
C GLN A 84 -6.84 4.59 -10.97
N THR A 85 -6.35 3.57 -10.27
CA THR A 85 -7.13 2.39 -9.90
C THR A 85 -6.85 1.99 -8.47
N LEU A 86 -7.88 2.03 -7.65
CA LEU A 86 -7.87 1.54 -6.29
C LEU A 86 -8.82 0.35 -6.18
N GLN A 87 -8.28 -0.84 -5.98
CA GLN A 87 -9.05 -2.05 -5.73
C GLN A 87 -8.75 -2.54 -4.33
N ILE A 88 -9.73 -2.42 -3.43
CA ILE A 88 -9.61 -2.93 -2.07
C ILE A 88 -10.79 -3.86 -1.80
N SER A 89 -10.50 -5.13 -1.59
CA SER A 89 -11.43 -6.18 -1.20
C SER A 89 -11.35 -6.40 0.31
N ASP A 90 -12.44 -6.84 0.92
CA ASP A 90 -12.51 -7.18 2.35
C ASP A 90 -12.21 -6.00 3.30
N MET A 91 -12.58 -4.76 2.91
CA MET A 91 -12.49 -3.60 3.81
C MET A 91 -13.58 -3.61 4.88
N PRO A 92 -13.25 -3.24 6.13
CA PRO A 92 -14.26 -2.88 7.11
C PRO A 92 -15.06 -1.66 6.61
N LYS A 93 -16.36 -1.63 6.87
CA LYS A 93 -17.28 -0.62 6.30
C LYS A 93 -16.86 0.82 6.59
N ASP A 94 -16.26 1.07 7.74
CA ASP A 94 -15.81 2.40 8.18
C ASP A 94 -14.69 2.99 7.30
N PHE A 95 -14.05 2.17 6.47
CA PHE A 95 -12.93 2.56 5.62
C PHE A 95 -13.37 3.21 4.31
N VAL A 96 -14.54 2.87 3.78
CA VAL A 96 -15.04 3.43 2.52
C VAL A 96 -15.27 4.94 2.67
N HIS A 97 -15.75 5.37 3.84
CA HIS A 97 -15.98 6.78 4.13
C HIS A 97 -14.71 7.65 4.16
N GLN A 98 -13.53 7.07 4.39
CA GLN A 98 -12.26 7.83 4.35
C GLN A 98 -11.79 8.13 2.93
N LEU A 99 -12.28 7.39 1.94
CA LEU A 99 -11.93 7.58 0.52
C LEU A 99 -12.89 8.54 -0.20
N GLU A 100 -14.12 8.70 0.31
CA GLU A 100 -15.17 9.55 -0.27
C GLU A 100 -14.93 11.06 -0.06
N TYR A 101 -14.00 11.45 0.82
CA TYR A 101 -13.64 12.86 1.10
C TYR A 101 -12.33 13.30 0.42
N ARG A 102 -11.93 12.63 -0.66
CA ARG A 102 -10.79 13.08 -1.48
C ARG A 102 -11.15 14.23 -2.41
#